data_AF-A0A1H0RNJ5-F1
#
_entry.id   AF-A0A1H0RNJ5-F1
#
_cell.length_a   1.000
_cell.length_b   1.000
_cell.length_c   1.000
_cell.angle_alpha   90.00
_cell.angle_beta   90.00
_cell.angle_gamma   90.00
#
_symmetry.space_group_name_H-M   'P 1'
#
loop_
_entity.id
_entity.type
_entity.pdbx_description
1 polymer ?
#
loop_
_entity_poly.entity_id
_entity_poly.type
_entity_poly.pdbx_seq_one_letter_code
_entity_poly.pdbx_strand_id
1 'polypeptide(L)'
;MTYPSILNDVIGPVMRGPSSSHSAAAVRIGRIGRELMGGDLDRVEVSLDLAGSLPTTYLTQGSDMGLCGGLLGFDADDERLPNYRSELEKGDLSVHYTTGHLGDPHPNTYNLTLANSTERHSLVAISTGGGMIEVTEIDGLPVSFSGDCYGLAVWTARPHHAVTELLSDAGCTTTVSDSGTQPLVFATRSTPFDDKLLNAITQQQESVRARTLTPVLPILTAEQMTVLFTTGTEMENYAAQKNIDNLADLALDYEAARGGIKRDEVLKKALYLVDVLENSIKRGLLGTEFADRILGFQSGKYKKRHKQGTMLDLGILDRVIPYVTALMEVKSSMGVIVAAPTAGSCGGLPGTVLAAADAMQMGTEAKARALLAAGLIGVLVATRSTFSAEVCGCQAECGVSSGMIAAAMVSMMGGDPVTSLKAASIALQNIFGMVCDPVANRVEVPCLGKNILAASNGVSCANLALAGFDHVVPFDEVVAAMDSVGRAIPHELRCTALGGLSLAPTSKRIEKKLESQLAGK
;
A
#
# COMPACT_ATOMS: atom_id res chain seq x y z
N MET A 1 -19.09 -4.45 -0.11
CA MET A 1 -18.46 -3.22 0.38
C MET A 1 -17.19 -3.66 1.08
N THR A 2 -16.02 -3.26 0.59
CA THR A 2 -14.74 -3.60 1.21
C THR A 2 -14.48 -2.64 2.37
N TYR A 3 -14.18 -3.17 3.55
CA TYR A 3 -13.82 -2.36 4.71
C TYR A 3 -12.29 -2.28 4.81
N PRO A 4 -11.68 -1.08 4.70
CA PRO A 4 -10.23 -0.92 4.74
C PRO A 4 -9.65 -1.39 6.09
N SER A 5 -8.46 -1.98 6.08
CA SER A 5 -7.68 -2.31 7.27
C SER A 5 -6.61 -1.26 7.53
N ILE A 6 -6.40 -0.97 8.81
CA ILE A 6 -5.32 -0.10 9.27
C ILE A 6 -3.95 -0.66 8.83
N LEU A 7 -3.75 -1.97 8.94
CA LEU A 7 -2.44 -2.61 8.71
C LEU A 7 -2.26 -3.22 7.31
N ASN A 8 -3.31 -3.23 6.48
CA ASN A 8 -3.24 -3.63 5.08
C ASN A 8 -3.25 -2.41 4.15
N ASP A 9 -4.25 -1.55 4.28
CA ASP A 9 -4.57 -0.50 3.32
C ASP A 9 -3.91 0.83 3.66
N VAL A 10 -3.64 1.09 4.94
CA VAL A 10 -3.26 2.41 5.44
C VAL A 10 -1.82 2.48 5.97
N ILE A 11 -1.36 1.52 6.76
CA ILE A 11 0.00 1.49 7.32
C ILE A 11 0.60 0.12 7.05
N GLY A 12 1.42 0.07 6.02
CA GLY A 12 1.84 -1.14 5.36
C GLY A 12 1.67 -1.01 3.84
N PRO A 13 2.20 -1.95 3.06
CA PRO A 13 3.05 -3.06 3.49
C PRO A 13 4.43 -2.61 3.99
N VAL A 14 5.10 -3.52 4.70
CA VAL A 14 6.56 -3.51 4.81
C VAL A 14 7.12 -3.94 3.47
N MET A 15 7.98 -3.12 2.87
CA MET A 15 8.39 -3.33 1.49
C MET A 15 9.75 -2.72 1.14
N ARG A 16 10.27 -3.09 -0.02
CA ARG A 16 11.31 -2.40 -0.78
C ARG A 16 10.76 -1.91 -2.09
N GLY A 17 11.39 -0.87 -2.62
CA GLY A 17 10.99 -0.26 -3.88
C GLY A 17 10.32 1.10 -3.70
N PRO A 18 10.25 1.89 -4.77
CA PRO A 18 9.91 3.30 -4.68
C PRO A 18 8.40 3.57 -4.57
N SER A 19 7.57 2.59 -4.92
CA SER A 19 6.11 2.75 -5.11
C SER A 19 5.37 1.51 -4.60
N SER A 20 4.39 1.68 -3.69
CA SER A 20 3.63 0.54 -3.16
C SER A 20 2.67 -0.04 -4.20
N SER A 21 2.05 0.80 -5.03
CA SER A 21 1.16 0.38 -6.14
C SER A 21 1.90 -0.34 -7.27
N HIS A 22 3.19 -0.04 -7.47
CA HIS A 22 3.97 -0.64 -8.54
C HIS A 22 4.84 -1.78 -8.02
N SER A 23 5.54 -1.62 -6.90
CA SER A 23 6.42 -2.67 -6.36
C SER A 23 5.68 -3.69 -5.50
N ALA A 24 5.09 -3.28 -4.37
CA ALA A 24 4.52 -4.24 -3.41
C ALA A 24 3.26 -4.94 -3.93
N ALA A 25 2.37 -4.20 -4.60
CA ALA A 25 1.21 -4.79 -5.27
C ALA A 25 1.64 -5.80 -6.35
N ALA A 26 2.66 -5.47 -7.15
CA ALA A 26 3.15 -6.40 -8.16
C ALA A 26 3.79 -7.66 -7.54
N VAL A 27 4.49 -7.56 -6.40
CA VAL A 27 4.96 -8.74 -5.65
C VAL A 27 3.78 -9.63 -5.27
N ARG A 28 2.71 -9.05 -4.72
CA ARG A 28 1.50 -9.79 -4.33
C ARG A 28 0.85 -10.48 -5.52
N ILE A 29 0.70 -9.77 -6.64
CA ILE A 29 0.17 -10.33 -7.90
C ILE A 29 1.07 -11.48 -8.41
N GLY A 30 2.38 -11.27 -8.42
CA GLY A 30 3.35 -12.28 -8.86
C GLY A 30 3.31 -13.53 -7.98
N ARG A 31 3.17 -13.38 -6.65
CA ARG A 31 3.02 -14.51 -5.72
C ARG A 31 1.76 -15.31 -5.99
N ILE A 32 0.62 -14.65 -6.22
CA ILE A 32 -0.62 -15.32 -6.60
C ILE A 32 -0.45 -16.06 -7.93
N GLY A 33 0.16 -15.42 -8.94
CA GLY A 33 0.44 -16.07 -10.22
C GLY A 33 1.34 -17.30 -10.08
N ARG A 34 2.38 -17.22 -9.23
CA ARG A 34 3.26 -18.36 -8.91
C ARG A 34 2.48 -19.53 -8.31
N GLU A 35 1.62 -19.27 -7.33
CA GLU A 35 0.84 -20.31 -6.65
C GLU A 35 -0.25 -20.89 -7.55
N LEU A 36 -0.83 -20.09 -8.45
CA LEU A 36 -1.74 -20.58 -9.49
C LEU A 36 -1.09 -21.64 -10.37
N MET A 37 0.22 -21.53 -10.61
CA MET A 37 1.03 -22.51 -11.36
C MET A 37 1.68 -23.59 -10.46
N GLY A 38 1.31 -23.65 -9.17
CA GLY A 38 1.88 -24.63 -8.23
C GLY A 38 3.38 -24.42 -7.95
N GLY A 39 3.91 -23.23 -8.23
CA GLY A 39 5.33 -22.90 -8.08
C GLY A 39 6.23 -23.29 -9.25
N ASP A 40 5.69 -23.93 -10.29
CA ASP A 40 6.41 -24.37 -11.48
C ASP A 40 6.05 -23.51 -12.70
N LEU A 41 6.98 -22.65 -13.13
CA LEU A 41 6.74 -21.58 -14.08
C LEU A 41 8.01 -21.35 -14.91
N ASP A 42 7.90 -21.42 -16.24
CA ASP A 42 9.02 -21.19 -17.16
C ASP A 42 8.85 -19.90 -17.98
N ARG A 43 7.60 -19.48 -18.23
CA ARG A 43 7.30 -18.32 -19.08
C ARG A 43 6.10 -17.52 -18.58
N VAL A 44 6.26 -16.19 -18.58
CA VAL A 44 5.20 -15.22 -18.35
C VAL A 44 5.16 -14.19 -19.46
N GLU A 45 3.96 -13.89 -19.94
CA GLU A 45 3.68 -12.73 -20.79
C GLU A 45 2.85 -11.71 -20.00
N VAL A 46 3.29 -10.46 -20.02
CA VAL A 46 2.65 -9.34 -19.33
C VAL A 46 2.18 -8.35 -20.39
N SER A 47 0.87 -8.19 -20.55
CA SER A 47 0.28 -7.21 -21.46
C SER A 47 -0.19 -5.98 -20.67
N LEU A 48 0.26 -4.80 -21.10
CA LEU A 48 -0.06 -3.52 -20.45
C LEU A 48 -0.88 -2.63 -21.41
N ASP A 49 -1.97 -2.03 -20.90
CA ASP A 49 -2.77 -1.09 -21.70
C ASP A 49 -2.05 0.26 -21.86
N LEU A 50 -1.91 0.72 -23.10
CA LEU A 50 -1.36 2.02 -23.47
C LEU A 50 -2.11 3.20 -22.85
N ALA A 51 -3.39 3.04 -22.51
CA ALA A 51 -4.17 4.06 -21.80
C ALA A 51 -3.91 4.07 -20.28
N GLY A 52 -3.23 3.05 -19.75
CA GLY A 52 -2.88 2.93 -18.34
C GLY A 52 -1.61 3.70 -17.95
N SER A 53 -1.22 3.59 -16.68
CA SER A 53 0.01 4.20 -16.15
C SER A 53 1.24 3.31 -16.37
N LEU A 54 1.06 1.99 -16.27
CA LEU A 54 2.16 1.01 -16.26
C LEU A 54 3.09 1.08 -17.47
N PRO A 55 2.64 1.30 -18.72
CA PRO A 55 3.54 1.32 -19.88
C PRO A 55 4.70 2.32 -19.74
N THR A 56 4.50 3.45 -19.04
CA THR A 56 5.52 4.49 -18.87
C THR A 56 6.26 4.40 -17.52
N THR A 57 5.75 3.60 -16.57
CA THR A 57 6.23 3.59 -15.18
C THR A 57 6.74 2.23 -14.71
N TYR A 58 6.46 1.11 -15.41
CA TYR A 58 6.68 -0.23 -14.87
C TYR A 58 8.15 -0.51 -14.49
N LEU A 59 9.12 0.07 -15.20
CA LEU A 59 10.55 -0.02 -14.86
C LEU A 59 10.94 0.96 -13.73
N THR A 60 10.57 2.24 -13.88
CA THR A 60 11.04 3.32 -13.00
C THR A 60 10.39 3.29 -11.62
N GLN A 61 9.19 2.72 -11.52
CA GLN A 61 8.47 2.52 -10.26
C GLN A 61 8.55 1.08 -9.73
N GLY A 62 9.26 0.20 -10.42
CA GLY A 62 9.59 -1.15 -9.94
C GLY A 62 8.44 -2.16 -10.02
N SER A 63 7.52 -2.02 -10.97
CA SER A 63 6.53 -3.08 -11.29
C SER A 63 7.18 -4.31 -11.89
N ASP A 64 8.23 -4.13 -12.70
CA ASP A 64 9.04 -5.23 -13.20
C ASP A 64 9.69 -6.01 -12.05
N MET A 65 10.38 -5.29 -11.17
CA MET A 65 11.02 -5.82 -9.98
C MET A 65 10.03 -6.54 -9.07
N GLY A 66 8.90 -5.89 -8.78
CA GLY A 66 7.89 -6.45 -7.90
C GLY A 66 7.27 -7.70 -8.48
N LEU A 67 6.77 -7.64 -9.72
CA LEU A 67 6.10 -8.78 -10.36
C LEU A 67 7.03 -9.98 -10.47
N CYS A 68 8.25 -9.76 -10.96
CA CYS A 68 9.24 -10.83 -11.11
C CYS A 68 9.66 -11.40 -9.75
N GLY A 69 9.86 -10.55 -8.73
CA GLY A 69 10.12 -11.00 -7.36
C GLY A 69 9.01 -11.89 -6.83
N GLY A 70 7.75 -11.50 -7.01
CA GLY A 70 6.60 -12.31 -6.61
C GLY A 70 6.54 -13.66 -7.35
N LEU A 71 6.79 -13.65 -8.67
CA LEU A 71 6.86 -14.87 -9.49
C LEU A 71 8.00 -15.82 -9.08
N LEU A 72 9.07 -15.28 -8.50
CA LEU A 72 10.18 -16.03 -7.89
C LEU A 72 9.89 -16.46 -6.43
N GLY A 73 8.75 -16.05 -5.87
CA GLY A 73 8.33 -16.39 -4.51
C GLY A 73 8.91 -15.49 -3.43
N PHE A 74 9.33 -14.27 -3.77
CA PHE A 74 9.86 -13.30 -2.81
C PHE A 74 8.72 -12.56 -2.10
N ASP A 75 8.98 -12.13 -0.86
CA ASP A 75 8.12 -11.18 -0.14
C ASP A 75 8.46 -9.73 -0.50
N ALA A 76 7.56 -8.79 -0.17
CA ALA A 76 7.66 -7.40 -0.60
C ALA A 76 8.89 -6.66 -0.06
N ASP A 77 9.52 -7.16 1.02
CA ASP A 77 10.70 -6.61 1.67
C ASP A 77 11.98 -7.45 1.45
N ASP A 78 11.93 -8.44 0.57
CA ASP A 78 13.05 -9.34 0.27
C ASP A 78 14.26 -8.58 -0.30
N GLU A 79 15.45 -8.84 0.27
CA GLU A 79 16.69 -8.15 -0.11
C GLU A 79 17.17 -8.45 -1.54
N ARG A 80 16.65 -9.51 -2.16
CA ARG A 80 16.98 -9.89 -3.54
C ARG A 80 16.21 -9.08 -4.57
N LEU A 81 15.12 -8.40 -4.20
CA LEU A 81 14.30 -7.61 -5.13
C LEU A 81 15.14 -6.67 -6.03
N PRO A 82 16.08 -5.85 -5.53
CA PRO A 82 16.88 -4.97 -6.40
C PRO A 82 17.71 -5.70 -7.46
N ASN A 83 17.97 -7.00 -7.27
CA ASN A 83 18.76 -7.85 -8.16
C ASN A 83 17.89 -8.88 -8.90
N TYR A 84 16.57 -8.67 -8.97
CA TYR A 84 15.61 -9.66 -9.49
C TYR A 84 15.97 -10.22 -10.88
N ARG A 85 16.61 -9.43 -11.76
CA ARG A 85 17.03 -9.89 -13.10
C ARG A 85 18.01 -11.06 -13.04
N SER A 86 19.00 -10.97 -12.14
CA SER A 86 19.94 -12.07 -11.92
C SER A 86 19.24 -13.28 -11.27
N GLU A 87 18.24 -13.05 -10.44
CA GLU A 87 17.46 -14.13 -9.84
C GLU A 87 16.53 -14.82 -10.86
N LEU A 88 15.98 -14.09 -11.84
CA LEU A 88 15.24 -14.67 -12.96
C LEU A 88 16.14 -15.60 -13.79
N GLU A 89 17.36 -15.16 -14.12
CA GLU A 89 18.34 -15.98 -14.85
C GLU A 89 18.68 -17.27 -14.09
N LYS A 90 18.83 -17.20 -12.75
CA LYS A 90 19.07 -18.39 -11.92
C LYS A 90 17.86 -19.31 -11.85
N GLY A 91 16.65 -18.76 -11.92
CA GLY A 91 15.39 -19.48 -11.84
C GLY A 91 14.89 -20.05 -13.18
N ASP A 92 15.58 -19.80 -14.29
CA ASP A 92 15.17 -20.15 -15.66
C ASP A 92 13.75 -19.68 -16.02
N LEU A 93 13.35 -18.52 -15.47
CA LEU A 93 12.03 -17.93 -15.69
C LEU A 93 12.11 -16.77 -16.68
N SER A 94 11.42 -16.91 -17.81
CA SER A 94 11.36 -15.88 -18.84
C SER A 94 10.11 -15.00 -18.70
N VAL A 95 10.29 -13.69 -18.55
CA VAL A 95 9.18 -12.72 -18.46
C VAL A 95 9.25 -11.73 -19.62
N HIS A 96 8.16 -11.62 -20.39
CA HIS A 96 8.07 -10.73 -21.56
C HIS A 96 6.96 -9.69 -21.39
N TYR A 97 7.27 -8.42 -21.65
CA TYR A 97 6.31 -7.33 -21.56
C TYR A 97 5.89 -6.88 -22.97
N THR A 98 4.59 -6.71 -23.17
CA THR A 98 3.97 -6.16 -24.38
C THR A 98 3.00 -5.03 -24.01
N THR A 99 2.74 -4.14 -24.96
CA THR A 99 1.80 -3.02 -24.78
C THR A 99 0.75 -3.04 -25.90
N GLY A 100 -0.49 -2.73 -25.57
CA GLY A 100 -1.60 -2.68 -26.54
C GLY A 100 -2.77 -1.83 -26.05
N HIS A 101 -3.86 -1.77 -26.83
CA HIS A 101 -5.13 -1.18 -26.38
C HIS A 101 -6.03 -2.31 -25.88
N LEU A 102 -6.14 -2.44 -24.55
CA LEU A 102 -6.81 -3.58 -23.91
C LEU A 102 -8.22 -3.19 -23.39
N GLY A 103 -8.46 -1.92 -23.12
CA GLY A 103 -9.70 -1.44 -22.52
C GLY A 103 -9.73 -1.67 -21.01
N ASP A 104 -8.56 -1.63 -20.36
CA ASP A 104 -8.44 -1.96 -18.95
C ASP A 104 -9.26 -0.99 -18.06
N PRO A 105 -9.99 -1.49 -17.05
CA PRO A 105 -10.87 -0.68 -16.22
C PRO A 105 -10.11 0.21 -15.22
N HIS A 106 -8.83 -0.07 -14.99
CA HIS A 106 -7.97 0.63 -14.05
C HIS A 106 -6.59 0.91 -14.69
N PRO A 107 -5.96 2.07 -14.42
CA PRO A 107 -4.66 2.40 -15.02
C PRO A 107 -3.51 1.47 -14.61
N ASN A 108 -3.67 0.75 -13.51
CA ASN A 108 -2.67 -0.19 -12.96
C ASN A 108 -3.14 -1.64 -13.09
N THR A 109 -3.56 -2.06 -14.28
CA THR A 109 -4.03 -3.42 -14.57
C THR A 109 -2.89 -4.28 -15.14
N TYR A 110 -2.75 -5.50 -14.63
CA TYR A 110 -1.78 -6.50 -15.03
C TYR A 110 -2.52 -7.63 -15.73
N ASN A 111 -2.35 -7.74 -17.05
CA ASN A 111 -2.87 -8.85 -17.84
C ASN A 111 -1.77 -9.90 -18.02
N LEU A 112 -1.84 -11.00 -17.29
CA LEU A 112 -0.81 -12.03 -17.24
C LEU A 112 -1.23 -13.29 -17.99
N THR A 113 -0.32 -13.83 -18.79
CA THR A 113 -0.35 -15.22 -19.24
C THR A 113 0.79 -15.95 -18.57
N LEU A 114 0.47 -16.97 -17.79
CA LEU A 114 1.42 -17.81 -17.05
C LEU A 114 1.49 -19.18 -17.74
N ALA A 115 2.69 -19.73 -17.93
CA ALA A 115 2.86 -21.01 -18.59
C ALA A 115 4.04 -21.82 -18.05
N ASN A 116 3.91 -23.14 -18.19
CA ASN A 116 5.01 -24.09 -18.17
C ASN A 116 4.81 -25.13 -19.30
N SER A 117 5.67 -26.15 -19.37
CA SER A 117 5.58 -27.24 -20.36
C SER A 117 4.26 -28.05 -20.32
N THR A 118 3.47 -27.96 -19.25
CA THR A 118 2.27 -28.78 -19.00
C THR A 118 0.97 -28.00 -18.89
N GLU A 119 1.01 -26.72 -18.50
CA GLU A 119 -0.18 -25.92 -18.25
C GLU A 119 0.01 -24.44 -18.62
N ARG A 120 -1.11 -23.77 -18.89
CA ARG A 120 -1.18 -22.35 -19.23
C ARG A 120 -2.43 -21.75 -18.60
N HIS A 121 -2.26 -20.62 -17.92
CA HIS A 121 -3.35 -19.90 -17.25
C HIS A 121 -3.29 -18.40 -17.56
N SER A 122 -4.44 -17.74 -17.62
CA SER A 122 -4.56 -16.28 -17.66
C SER A 122 -5.00 -15.72 -16.31
N LEU A 123 -4.43 -14.59 -15.92
CA LEU A 123 -4.71 -13.91 -14.65
C LEU A 123 -4.77 -12.41 -14.92
N VAL A 124 -5.91 -11.77 -14.58
CA VAL A 124 -6.06 -10.31 -14.63
C VAL A 124 -6.15 -9.79 -13.20
N ALA A 125 -5.28 -8.85 -12.86
CA ALA A 125 -5.26 -8.24 -11.54
C ALA A 125 -5.05 -6.73 -11.63
N ILE A 126 -5.67 -5.99 -10.71
CA ILE A 126 -5.51 -4.54 -10.57
C ILE A 126 -4.74 -4.22 -9.30
N SER A 127 -3.81 -3.26 -9.37
CA SER A 127 -3.28 -2.60 -8.17
C SER A 127 -4.18 -1.42 -7.82
N THR A 128 -4.90 -1.49 -6.71
CA THR A 128 -5.88 -0.48 -6.29
C THR A 128 -5.29 0.71 -5.53
N GLY A 129 -3.99 0.67 -5.22
CA GLY A 129 -3.26 1.71 -4.46
C GLY A 129 -2.80 1.22 -3.10
N GLY A 130 -1.84 1.89 -2.47
CA GLY A 130 -1.32 1.47 -1.14
C GLY A 130 -0.60 0.11 -1.12
N GLY A 131 -0.41 -0.55 -2.26
CA GLY A 131 0.08 -1.94 -2.35
C GLY A 131 -1.04 -2.98 -2.38
N MET A 132 -2.30 -2.56 -2.26
CA MET A 132 -3.46 -3.43 -2.36
C MET A 132 -3.72 -3.87 -3.79
N ILE A 133 -4.31 -5.06 -3.92
CA ILE A 133 -4.59 -5.70 -5.20
C ILE A 133 -6.01 -6.25 -5.21
N GLU A 134 -6.53 -6.47 -6.41
CA GLU A 134 -7.69 -7.31 -6.65
C GLU A 134 -7.42 -8.14 -7.91
N VAL A 135 -7.48 -9.46 -7.78
CA VAL A 135 -7.61 -10.34 -8.93
C VAL A 135 -9.05 -10.29 -9.39
N THR A 136 -9.24 -9.90 -10.65
CA THR A 136 -10.56 -9.68 -11.26
C THR A 136 -10.95 -10.81 -12.20
N GLU A 137 -9.97 -11.58 -12.69
CA GLU A 137 -10.21 -12.68 -13.62
C GLU A 137 -9.15 -13.78 -13.50
N ILE A 138 -9.57 -15.05 -13.55
CA ILE A 138 -8.70 -16.23 -13.70
C ILE A 138 -9.27 -17.08 -14.83
N ASP A 139 -8.50 -17.35 -15.89
CA ASP A 139 -8.94 -18.15 -17.05
C ASP A 139 -10.30 -17.74 -17.63
N GLY A 140 -10.58 -16.44 -17.70
CA GLY A 140 -11.86 -15.93 -18.19
C GLY A 140 -13.02 -16.01 -17.18
N LEU A 141 -12.82 -16.60 -15.99
CA LEU A 141 -13.78 -16.53 -14.89
C LEU A 141 -13.62 -15.20 -14.15
N PRO A 142 -14.65 -14.33 -14.12
CA PRO A 142 -14.63 -13.16 -13.27
C PRO A 142 -14.59 -13.57 -11.79
N VAL A 143 -13.64 -13.03 -11.06
CA VAL A 143 -13.47 -13.24 -9.61
C VAL A 143 -13.30 -11.88 -8.91
N SER A 144 -13.39 -11.88 -7.58
CA SER A 144 -12.98 -10.74 -6.77
C SER A 144 -12.17 -11.29 -5.61
N PHE A 145 -10.85 -11.18 -5.71
CA PHE A 145 -9.92 -11.75 -4.73
C PHE A 145 -8.80 -10.77 -4.40
N SER A 146 -8.82 -10.23 -3.17
CA SER A 146 -7.85 -9.24 -2.71
C SER A 146 -6.60 -9.84 -2.05
N GLY A 147 -6.51 -11.17 -1.95
CA GLY A 147 -5.38 -11.84 -1.30
C GLY A 147 -5.39 -11.73 0.23
N ASP A 148 -6.54 -11.41 0.83
CA ASP A 148 -6.80 -11.31 2.27
C ASP A 148 -7.43 -12.57 2.87
N CYS A 149 -7.58 -13.63 2.09
CA CYS A 149 -8.11 -14.91 2.51
C CYS A 149 -7.47 -16.04 1.70
N TYR A 150 -7.72 -17.30 2.05
CA TYR A 150 -7.22 -18.44 1.30
C TYR A 150 -8.08 -18.63 0.06
N GLY A 151 -7.45 -18.77 -1.10
CA GLY A 151 -8.09 -19.09 -2.38
C GLY A 151 -7.85 -20.53 -2.80
N LEU A 152 -8.74 -21.08 -3.60
CA LEU A 152 -8.61 -22.39 -4.21
C LEU A 152 -9.19 -22.34 -5.63
N ALA A 153 -8.33 -22.54 -6.63
CA ALA A 153 -8.74 -22.72 -8.02
C ALA A 153 -8.82 -24.21 -8.34
N VAL A 154 -9.98 -24.66 -8.84
CA VAL A 154 -10.24 -26.07 -9.20
C VAL A 154 -10.68 -26.14 -10.66
N TRP A 155 -9.83 -26.68 -11.51
CA TRP A 155 -10.16 -26.99 -12.89
C TRP A 155 -10.68 -28.42 -12.99
N THR A 156 -11.77 -28.58 -13.73
CA THR A 156 -12.45 -29.87 -13.93
C THR A 156 -12.61 -30.16 -15.41
N ALA A 157 -12.80 -31.43 -15.79
CA ALA A 157 -13.03 -31.80 -17.19
C ALA A 157 -14.46 -31.46 -17.66
N ARG A 158 -15.43 -31.50 -16.73
CA ARG A 158 -16.85 -31.17 -16.96
C ARG A 158 -17.42 -30.54 -15.68
N PRO A 159 -18.43 -29.64 -15.77
CA PRO A 159 -19.05 -29.06 -14.57
C PRO A 159 -19.52 -30.17 -13.63
N HIS A 160 -19.12 -30.10 -12.36
CA HIS A 160 -19.37 -31.17 -11.39
C HIS A 160 -19.96 -30.64 -10.09
N HIS A 161 -21.24 -30.93 -9.87
CA HIS A 161 -21.98 -30.52 -8.68
C HIS A 161 -21.32 -30.98 -7.37
N ALA A 162 -20.68 -32.17 -7.36
CA ALA A 162 -20.07 -32.67 -6.12
C ALA A 162 -18.86 -31.84 -5.68
N VAL A 163 -18.13 -31.18 -6.61
CA VAL A 163 -17.01 -30.30 -6.23
C VAL A 163 -17.55 -29.05 -5.52
N THR A 164 -18.60 -28.44 -6.07
CA THR A 164 -19.25 -27.29 -5.44
C THR A 164 -19.90 -27.64 -4.11
N GLU A 165 -20.47 -28.84 -3.98
CA GLU A 165 -21.06 -29.34 -2.73
C GLU A 165 -20.01 -29.55 -1.64
N LEU A 166 -18.88 -30.21 -1.97
CA LEU A 166 -17.75 -30.36 -1.04
C LEU A 166 -17.19 -29.02 -0.55
N LEU A 167 -17.10 -28.03 -1.45
CA LEU A 167 -16.60 -26.69 -1.11
C LEU A 167 -17.60 -25.93 -0.23
N SER A 168 -18.90 -26.06 -0.51
CA SER A 168 -19.97 -25.50 0.32
C SER A 168 -19.96 -26.12 1.73
N ASP A 169 -19.87 -27.45 1.84
CA ASP A 169 -19.77 -28.16 3.11
C ASP A 169 -18.51 -27.78 3.90
N ALA A 170 -17.46 -27.38 3.19
CA ALA A 170 -16.21 -26.87 3.77
C ALA A 170 -16.26 -25.36 4.11
N GLY A 171 -17.43 -24.72 4.03
CA GLY A 171 -17.65 -23.32 4.39
C GLY A 171 -17.06 -22.32 3.40
N CYS A 172 -16.84 -22.71 2.15
CA CYS A 172 -16.24 -21.83 1.15
C CYS A 172 -17.31 -20.94 0.49
N THR A 173 -16.92 -19.72 0.14
CA THR A 173 -17.64 -18.94 -0.86
C THR A 173 -17.12 -19.35 -2.23
N THR A 174 -17.99 -19.71 -3.17
CA THR A 174 -17.60 -20.26 -4.48
C THR A 174 -18.12 -19.43 -5.64
N THR A 175 -17.31 -19.27 -6.68
CA THR A 175 -17.68 -18.73 -7.99
C THR A 175 -17.36 -19.77 -9.06
N VAL A 176 -18.26 -19.97 -10.01
CA VAL A 176 -18.17 -21.03 -11.02
C VAL A 176 -18.27 -20.44 -12.42
N SER A 177 -17.40 -20.87 -13.32
CA SER A 177 -17.52 -20.63 -14.75
C SER A 177 -17.74 -21.94 -15.48
N ASP A 178 -18.86 -22.00 -16.20
CA ASP A 178 -19.16 -23.08 -17.16
C ASP A 178 -18.82 -22.68 -18.61
N SER A 179 -18.31 -21.45 -18.84
CA SER A 179 -18.00 -20.93 -20.16
C SER A 179 -16.53 -21.18 -20.51
N GLY A 180 -16.24 -22.23 -21.26
CA GLY A 180 -14.89 -22.51 -21.77
C GLY A 180 -14.69 -23.96 -22.21
N THR A 181 -13.46 -24.31 -22.59
CA THR A 181 -13.03 -25.69 -22.86
C THR A 181 -12.72 -26.49 -21.59
N GLN A 182 -12.50 -25.81 -20.46
CA GLN A 182 -12.25 -26.41 -19.14
C GLN A 182 -12.97 -25.61 -18.03
N PRO A 183 -14.00 -26.17 -17.38
CA PRO A 183 -14.70 -25.49 -16.28
C PRO A 183 -13.80 -25.22 -15.07
N LEU A 184 -13.99 -24.04 -14.46
CA LEU A 184 -13.23 -23.55 -13.30
C LEU A 184 -14.18 -23.22 -12.14
N VAL A 185 -13.84 -23.72 -10.96
CA VAL A 185 -14.44 -23.31 -9.68
C VAL A 185 -13.37 -22.57 -8.89
N PHE A 186 -13.66 -21.33 -8.49
CA PHE A 186 -12.84 -20.56 -7.57
C PHE A 186 -13.53 -20.49 -6.21
N ALA A 187 -12.81 -20.82 -5.14
CA ALA A 187 -13.34 -20.86 -3.79
C ALA A 187 -12.47 -20.07 -2.83
N THR A 188 -13.09 -19.38 -1.87
CA THR A 188 -12.38 -18.62 -0.83
C THR A 188 -12.89 -18.96 0.57
N ARG A 189 -11.99 -18.89 1.57
CA ARG A 189 -12.33 -19.00 2.99
C ARG A 189 -11.25 -18.40 3.91
N SER A 190 -11.57 -18.23 5.18
CA SER A 190 -10.68 -17.60 6.17
C SER A 190 -9.52 -18.51 6.65
N THR A 191 -9.62 -19.82 6.44
CA THR A 191 -8.69 -20.84 6.95
C THR A 191 -7.99 -21.64 5.84
N PRO A 192 -6.77 -22.16 6.07
CA PRO A 192 -6.05 -22.96 5.07
C PRO A 192 -6.85 -24.18 4.60
N PHE A 193 -6.76 -24.52 3.32
CA PHE A 193 -7.30 -25.77 2.75
C PHE A 193 -6.49 -26.98 3.23
N ASP A 194 -7.15 -27.98 3.85
CA ASP A 194 -6.49 -29.18 4.33
C ASP A 194 -6.37 -30.27 3.25
N ASP A 195 -5.40 -31.17 3.42
CA ASP A 195 -5.14 -32.26 2.48
C ASP A 195 -6.35 -33.19 2.30
N LYS A 196 -7.20 -33.33 3.33
CA LYS A 196 -8.37 -34.21 3.26
C LYS A 196 -9.37 -33.67 2.24
N LEU A 197 -9.66 -32.38 2.27
CA LEU A 197 -10.54 -31.71 1.31
C LEU A 197 -9.93 -31.72 -0.10
N LEU A 198 -8.64 -31.40 -0.23
CA LEU A 198 -7.96 -31.40 -1.53
C LEU A 198 -7.96 -32.80 -2.17
N ASN A 199 -7.73 -33.85 -1.39
CA ASN A 199 -7.82 -35.23 -1.85
C ASN A 199 -9.27 -35.62 -2.23
N ALA A 200 -10.26 -35.20 -1.44
CA ALA A 200 -11.67 -35.46 -1.76
C ALA A 200 -12.11 -34.82 -3.08
N ILE A 201 -11.63 -33.60 -3.36
CA ILE A 201 -11.90 -32.87 -4.62
C ILE A 201 -11.24 -33.56 -5.81
N THR A 202 -9.96 -33.89 -5.70
CA THR A 202 -9.19 -34.50 -6.80
C THR A 202 -9.66 -35.91 -7.16
N GLN A 203 -10.34 -36.61 -6.24
CA GLN A 203 -10.94 -37.93 -6.47
C GLN A 203 -12.31 -37.89 -7.16
N GLN A 204 -12.95 -36.71 -7.33
CA GLN A 204 -14.31 -36.63 -7.88
C GLN A 204 -14.41 -36.97 -9.37
N GLN A 205 -13.38 -36.67 -10.17
CA GLN A 205 -13.38 -36.91 -11.61
C GLN A 205 -11.97 -37.19 -12.14
N GLU A 206 -11.89 -37.82 -13.31
CA GLU A 206 -10.65 -37.86 -14.08
C GLU A 206 -10.25 -36.43 -14.49
N SER A 207 -8.97 -36.08 -14.26
CA SER A 207 -8.38 -34.79 -14.65
C SER A 207 -8.84 -33.56 -13.84
N VAL A 208 -9.09 -33.70 -12.53
CA VAL A 208 -9.25 -32.55 -11.63
C VAL A 208 -7.88 -32.01 -11.23
N ARG A 209 -7.67 -30.70 -11.41
CA ARG A 209 -6.49 -29.99 -10.92
C ARG A 209 -6.93 -28.95 -9.89
N ALA A 210 -6.24 -28.90 -8.76
CA ALA A 210 -6.50 -27.94 -7.69
C ALA A 210 -5.23 -27.17 -7.34
N ARG A 211 -5.36 -25.86 -7.10
CA ARG A 211 -4.28 -24.95 -6.70
C ARG A 211 -4.73 -24.08 -5.55
N THR A 212 -4.03 -24.18 -4.43
CA THR A 212 -4.27 -23.33 -3.25
C THR A 212 -3.50 -22.02 -3.40
N LEU A 213 -4.16 -20.90 -3.09
CA LEU A 213 -3.58 -19.57 -3.04
C LEU A 213 -3.53 -19.12 -1.57
N THR A 214 -2.33 -18.83 -1.07
CA THR A 214 -2.12 -18.34 0.29
C THR A 214 -2.34 -16.82 0.36
N PRO A 215 -2.85 -16.31 1.50
CA PRO A 215 -2.99 -14.87 1.67
C PRO A 215 -1.65 -14.13 1.55
N VAL A 216 -1.70 -12.96 0.95
CA VAL A 216 -0.55 -12.05 0.74
C VAL A 216 -0.68 -10.76 1.56
N LEU A 217 -1.63 -10.73 2.49
CA LEU A 217 -1.95 -9.61 3.37
C LEU A 217 -1.78 -9.97 4.86
N PRO A 218 -1.31 -9.03 5.70
CA PRO A 218 -1.01 -9.31 7.11
C PRO A 218 -2.25 -9.46 8.00
N ILE A 219 -3.37 -8.82 7.65
CA ILE A 219 -4.67 -8.98 8.32
C ILE A 219 -5.63 -9.67 7.36
N LEU A 220 -6.07 -10.86 7.75
CA LEU A 220 -7.01 -11.63 6.95
C LEU A 220 -8.44 -11.09 7.12
N THR A 221 -9.25 -11.30 6.11
CA THR A 221 -10.68 -11.01 6.17
C THR A 221 -11.40 -12.13 6.94
N ALA A 222 -12.16 -11.73 7.96
CA ALA A 222 -12.95 -12.64 8.77
C ALA A 222 -14.16 -13.19 7.97
N GLU A 223 -14.61 -14.40 8.30
CA GLU A 223 -15.75 -15.06 7.62
C GLU A 223 -17.03 -14.22 7.65
N GLN A 224 -17.26 -13.53 8.76
CA GLN A 224 -18.34 -12.56 8.93
C GLN A 224 -17.72 -11.20 9.25
N MET A 225 -17.06 -10.61 8.25
CA MET A 225 -16.43 -9.30 8.39
C MET A 225 -17.48 -8.24 8.78
N THR A 226 -17.29 -7.62 9.95
CA THR A 226 -18.06 -6.46 10.40
C THR A 226 -17.10 -5.37 10.85
N VAL A 227 -17.54 -4.12 10.76
CA VAL A 227 -16.81 -2.98 11.31
C VAL A 227 -17.70 -2.17 12.22
N LEU A 228 -17.07 -1.48 13.17
CA LEU A 228 -17.77 -0.73 14.22
C LEU A 228 -18.39 0.56 13.70
N PHE A 229 -17.80 1.13 12.64
CA PHE A 229 -18.19 2.38 11.99
C PHE A 229 -17.48 2.49 10.64
N THR A 230 -17.98 3.37 9.77
CA THR A 230 -17.45 3.63 8.44
C THR A 230 -17.24 5.12 8.15
N THR A 231 -17.73 5.98 9.06
CA THR A 231 -17.65 7.45 8.98
C THR A 231 -17.11 8.03 10.28
N GLY A 232 -16.59 9.26 10.22
CA GLY A 232 -16.19 10.00 11.42
C GLY A 232 -17.36 10.19 12.37
N THR A 233 -18.55 10.53 11.84
CA THR A 233 -19.77 10.69 12.63
C THR A 233 -20.16 9.41 13.38
N GLU A 234 -20.12 8.25 12.72
CA GLU A 234 -20.38 6.95 13.37
C GLU A 234 -19.31 6.61 14.43
N MET A 235 -18.05 6.93 14.16
CA MET A 235 -16.95 6.74 15.11
C MET A 235 -17.15 7.57 16.39
N GLU A 236 -17.54 8.84 16.26
CA GLU A 236 -17.83 9.72 17.42
C GLU A 236 -18.96 9.15 18.27
N ASN A 237 -20.05 8.72 17.63
CA ASN A 237 -21.19 8.10 18.31
C ASN A 237 -20.79 6.82 19.03
N TYR A 238 -19.98 5.97 18.39
CA TYR A 238 -19.46 4.74 19.00
C TYR A 238 -18.57 5.04 20.20
N ALA A 239 -17.65 6.01 20.07
CA ALA A 239 -16.75 6.43 21.14
C ALA A 239 -17.51 6.93 22.36
N ALA A 240 -18.53 7.79 22.15
CA ALA A 240 -19.39 8.28 23.21
C ALA A 240 -20.19 7.16 23.88
N GLN A 241 -20.77 6.24 23.09
CA GLN A 241 -21.54 5.11 23.62
C GLN A 241 -20.69 4.16 24.48
N LYS A 242 -19.42 3.97 24.10
CA LYS A 242 -18.49 3.06 24.78
C LYS A 242 -17.61 3.75 25.82
N ASN A 243 -17.72 5.07 25.99
CA ASN A 243 -16.85 5.90 26.83
C ASN A 243 -15.36 5.71 26.51
N ILE A 244 -15.02 5.70 25.21
CA ILE A 244 -13.64 5.62 24.74
C ILE A 244 -13.13 7.04 24.49
N ASP A 245 -12.07 7.43 25.20
CA ASP A 245 -11.51 8.78 25.21
C ASP A 245 -10.23 8.93 24.38
N ASN A 246 -9.70 7.85 23.81
CA ASN A 246 -8.51 7.89 22.97
C ASN A 246 -8.72 7.22 21.61
N LEU A 247 -8.28 7.89 20.55
CA LEU A 247 -8.41 7.40 19.18
C LEU A 247 -7.66 6.06 18.94
N ALA A 248 -6.55 5.82 19.65
CA ALA A 248 -5.79 4.57 19.52
C ALA A 248 -6.58 3.34 20.03
N ASP A 249 -7.44 3.52 21.03
CA ASP A 249 -8.29 2.44 21.53
C ASP A 249 -9.40 2.08 20.53
N LEU A 250 -10.00 3.09 19.89
CA LEU A 250 -10.93 2.87 18.77
C LEU A 250 -10.26 2.16 17.60
N ALA A 251 -8.99 2.50 17.32
CA ALA A 251 -8.23 1.88 16.25
C ALA A 251 -7.98 0.39 16.52
N LEU A 252 -7.64 0.03 17.75
CA LEU A 252 -7.50 -1.36 18.19
C LEU A 252 -8.82 -2.12 18.07
N ASP A 253 -9.92 -1.52 18.53
CA ASP A 253 -11.25 -2.13 18.49
C ASP A 253 -11.73 -2.32 17.04
N TYR A 254 -11.53 -1.33 16.17
CA TYR A 254 -11.87 -1.38 14.75
C TYR A 254 -11.13 -2.51 14.04
N GLU A 255 -9.80 -2.55 14.16
CA GLU A 255 -8.97 -3.51 13.43
C GLU A 255 -9.20 -4.94 13.94
N ALA A 256 -9.42 -5.10 15.24
CA ALA A 256 -9.80 -6.37 15.86
C ALA A 256 -11.13 -6.89 15.32
N ALA A 257 -12.16 -6.04 15.26
CA ALA A 257 -13.47 -6.40 14.71
C ALA A 257 -13.39 -6.74 13.21
N ARG A 258 -12.71 -5.90 12.42
CA ARG A 258 -12.54 -6.11 10.97
C ARG A 258 -11.81 -7.41 10.67
N GLY A 259 -10.69 -7.66 11.34
CA GLY A 259 -9.83 -8.83 11.10
C GLY A 259 -10.29 -10.10 11.79
N GLY A 260 -11.28 -10.04 12.69
CA GLY A 260 -11.68 -11.19 13.52
C GLY A 260 -10.56 -11.65 14.47
N ILE A 261 -9.68 -10.74 14.90
CA ILE A 261 -8.51 -11.03 15.75
C ILE A 261 -8.58 -10.25 17.06
N LYS A 262 -7.74 -10.61 18.04
CA LYS A 262 -7.68 -9.92 19.33
C LYS A 262 -6.91 -8.60 19.24
N ARG A 263 -7.24 -7.64 20.11
CA ARG A 263 -6.52 -6.36 20.24
C ARG A 263 -5.01 -6.55 20.43
N ASP A 264 -4.60 -7.53 21.22
CA ASP A 264 -3.18 -7.81 21.46
C ASP A 264 -2.45 -8.25 20.19
N GLU A 265 -3.14 -8.94 19.26
CA GLU A 265 -2.57 -9.34 17.98
C GLU A 265 -2.42 -8.14 17.03
N VAL A 266 -3.39 -7.21 17.03
CA VAL A 266 -3.29 -5.93 16.32
C VAL A 266 -2.09 -5.13 16.86
N LEU A 267 -2.00 -4.97 18.18
CA LEU A 267 -0.92 -4.23 18.81
C LEU A 267 0.45 -4.87 18.53
N LYS A 268 0.56 -6.19 18.57
CA LYS A 268 1.79 -6.92 18.23
C LYS A 268 2.25 -6.64 16.79
N LYS A 269 1.31 -6.58 15.84
CA LYS A 269 1.62 -6.23 14.44
C LYS A 269 2.04 -4.76 14.31
N ALA A 270 1.40 -3.84 15.03
CA ALA A 270 1.81 -2.43 15.05
C ALA A 270 3.19 -2.22 15.69
N LEU A 271 3.53 -2.96 16.75
CA LEU A 271 4.86 -2.97 17.37
C LEU A 271 5.95 -3.42 16.39
N TYR A 272 5.67 -4.46 15.60
CA TYR A 272 6.58 -4.89 14.52
C TYR A 272 6.85 -3.76 13.51
N LEU A 273 5.83 -2.99 13.13
CA LEU A 273 6.02 -1.84 12.24
C LEU A 273 6.91 -0.76 12.88
N VAL A 274 6.77 -0.50 14.18
CA VAL A 274 7.66 0.43 14.90
C VAL A 274 9.11 -0.05 14.85
N ASP A 275 9.36 -1.34 15.06
CA ASP A 275 10.72 -1.91 15.00
C ASP A 275 11.35 -1.73 13.61
N VAL A 276 10.59 -2.01 12.55
CA VAL A 276 11.04 -1.78 11.17
C VAL A 276 11.37 -0.30 10.95
N LEU A 277 10.48 0.60 11.35
CA LEU A 277 10.66 2.05 11.18
C LEU A 277 11.87 2.59 11.94
N GLU A 278 12.07 2.17 13.19
CA GLU A 278 13.24 2.58 13.97
C GLU A 278 14.55 2.12 13.32
N ASN A 279 14.59 0.89 12.82
CA ASN A 279 15.76 0.37 12.10
C ASN A 279 16.03 1.16 10.81
N SER A 280 14.98 1.48 10.05
CA SER A 280 15.09 2.29 8.83
C SER A 280 15.55 3.71 9.14
N ILE A 281 15.02 4.37 10.17
CA ILE A 281 15.49 5.70 10.59
C ILE A 281 16.96 5.65 11.02
N LYS A 282 17.35 4.68 11.85
CA LYS A 282 18.74 4.50 12.28
C LYS A 282 19.67 4.38 11.07
N ARG A 283 19.33 3.52 10.10
CA ARG A 283 20.08 3.36 8.85
C ARG A 283 20.13 4.65 8.03
N GLY A 284 18.99 5.30 7.82
CA GLY A 284 18.91 6.54 7.03
C GLY A 284 19.75 7.66 7.62
N LEU A 285 19.75 7.79 8.95
CA LEU A 285 20.56 8.78 9.68
C LEU A 285 22.08 8.53 9.65
N LEU A 286 22.52 7.32 9.29
CA LEU A 286 23.94 7.01 9.02
C LEU A 286 24.36 7.37 7.59
N GLY A 287 23.39 7.60 6.70
CA GLY A 287 23.60 7.86 5.29
C GLY A 287 23.27 6.65 4.41
N THR A 288 22.73 6.94 3.23
CA THR A 288 22.39 5.91 2.24
C THR A 288 22.96 6.27 0.88
N GLU A 289 23.24 5.25 0.07
CA GLU A 289 23.77 5.38 -1.28
C GLU A 289 23.00 4.47 -2.23
N PHE A 290 22.69 4.98 -3.42
CA PHE A 290 22.09 4.22 -4.52
C PHE A 290 22.37 4.96 -5.81
N ALA A 291 22.59 4.23 -6.91
CA ALA A 291 23.01 4.85 -8.17
C ALA A 291 21.86 5.62 -8.84
N ASP A 292 20.66 5.04 -8.84
CA ASP A 292 19.48 5.61 -9.50
C ASP A 292 18.68 6.52 -8.55
N ARG A 293 19.31 7.62 -8.11
CA ARG A 293 18.68 8.62 -7.24
C ARG A 293 19.12 10.05 -7.55
N ILE A 294 18.28 11.01 -7.17
CA ILE A 294 18.48 12.45 -7.36
C ILE A 294 19.11 13.09 -6.11
N LEU A 295 18.58 12.79 -4.93
CA LEU A 295 18.97 13.44 -3.68
C LEU A 295 19.97 12.55 -2.92
N GLY A 296 21.15 13.07 -2.58
CA GLY A 296 22.09 12.37 -1.67
C GLY A 296 21.69 12.43 -0.19
N PHE A 297 22.64 12.30 0.73
CA PHE A 297 22.42 12.35 2.19
C PHE A 297 22.10 13.79 2.68
N GLN A 298 20.83 14.16 2.65
CA GLN A 298 20.27 15.43 3.12
C GLN A 298 20.03 15.44 4.64
N SER A 299 19.60 14.33 5.24
CA SER A 299 19.31 14.26 6.68
C SER A 299 20.55 14.59 7.53
N GLY A 300 21.73 14.11 7.11
CA GLY A 300 23.02 14.46 7.71
C GLY A 300 23.38 15.95 7.56
N LYS A 301 23.08 16.57 6.41
CA LYS A 301 23.31 18.01 6.19
C LYS A 301 22.44 18.86 7.11
N TYR A 302 21.16 18.49 7.26
CA TYR A 302 20.24 19.16 8.18
C TYR A 302 20.74 19.06 9.62
N LYS A 303 21.04 17.85 10.10
CA LYS A 303 21.55 17.63 11.47
C LYS A 303 22.84 18.39 11.75
N LYS A 304 23.74 18.47 10.77
CA LYS A 304 24.99 19.23 10.89
C LYS A 304 24.71 20.72 11.09
N ARG A 305 23.84 21.32 10.27
CA ARG A 305 23.50 22.75 10.37
C ARG A 305 22.65 23.08 11.59
N HIS A 306 21.74 22.21 11.99
CA HIS A 306 20.96 22.36 13.22
C HIS A 306 21.88 22.43 14.45
N LYS A 307 22.87 21.54 14.57
CA LYS A 307 23.88 21.58 15.64
C LYS A 307 24.73 22.85 15.65
N GLN A 308 24.87 23.53 14.51
CA GLN A 308 25.62 24.78 14.40
C GLN A 308 24.80 26.01 14.83
N GLY A 309 23.48 25.87 15.03
CA GLY A 309 22.61 26.99 15.43
C GLY A 309 22.44 28.06 14.35
N THR A 310 22.66 27.74 13.08
CA THR A 310 22.61 28.71 11.96
C THR A 310 21.31 28.64 11.16
N MET A 311 20.28 27.97 11.68
CA MET A 311 18.99 27.78 11.00
C MET A 311 17.89 28.49 11.78
N LEU A 312 16.74 28.69 11.13
CA LEU A 312 15.53 29.13 11.82
C LEU A 312 15.14 28.08 12.88
N ASP A 313 14.71 28.52 14.06
CA ASP A 313 14.18 27.64 15.10
C ASP A 313 12.76 27.22 14.72
N LEU A 314 12.57 25.92 14.49
CA LEU A 314 11.28 25.33 14.14
C LEU A 314 10.72 24.46 15.27
N GLY A 315 11.31 24.52 16.47
CA GLY A 315 10.89 23.75 17.63
C GLY A 315 10.88 22.24 17.37
N ILE A 316 9.72 21.59 17.51
CA ILE A 316 9.60 20.14 17.31
C ILE A 316 9.94 19.70 15.88
N LEU A 317 9.71 20.56 14.88
CA LEU A 317 9.95 20.21 13.48
C LEU A 317 11.44 20.00 13.18
N ASP A 318 12.34 20.62 13.94
CA ASP A 318 13.78 20.38 13.84
C ASP A 318 14.18 18.93 14.20
N ARG A 319 13.36 18.24 15.02
CA ARG A 319 13.52 16.80 15.31
C ARG A 319 12.85 15.93 14.24
N VAL A 320 11.70 16.37 13.73
CA VAL A 320 10.90 15.63 12.74
C VAL A 320 11.57 15.58 11.37
N ILE A 321 12.09 16.71 10.87
CA ILE A 321 12.65 16.81 9.52
C ILE A 321 13.75 15.76 9.26
N PRO A 322 14.74 15.55 10.14
CA PRO A 322 15.74 14.49 9.94
C PRO A 322 15.16 13.07 9.88
N TYR A 323 14.12 12.75 10.66
CA TYR A 323 13.51 11.41 10.69
C TYR A 323 12.73 11.15 9.40
N VAL A 324 11.89 12.11 9.00
CA VAL A 324 11.15 12.07 7.72
C VAL A 324 12.13 11.94 6.54
N THR A 325 13.20 12.75 6.56
CA THR A 325 14.22 12.73 5.51
C THR A 325 14.96 11.40 5.46
N ALA A 326 15.34 10.84 6.62
CA ALA A 326 16.02 9.55 6.70
C ALA A 326 15.18 8.40 6.12
N LEU A 327 13.89 8.35 6.41
CA LEU A 327 12.99 7.33 5.84
C LEU A 327 12.88 7.46 4.31
N MET A 328 12.73 8.69 3.80
CA MET A 328 12.70 8.92 2.35
C MET A 328 14.02 8.56 1.68
N GLU A 329 15.16 8.82 2.33
CA GLU A 329 16.49 8.42 1.86
C GLU A 329 16.69 6.90 1.86
N VAL A 330 16.12 6.19 2.83
CA VAL A 330 16.13 4.72 2.89
C VAL A 330 15.31 4.15 1.74
N LYS A 331 14.10 4.66 1.54
CA LYS A 331 13.22 4.27 0.42
C LYS A 331 13.91 4.45 -0.93
N SER A 332 14.49 5.62 -1.17
CA SER A 332 15.20 5.93 -2.42
C SER A 332 16.54 5.21 -2.56
N SER A 333 16.92 4.37 -1.58
CA SER A 333 18.09 3.49 -1.63
C SER A 333 17.74 2.00 -1.61
N MET A 334 16.48 1.65 -1.93
CA MET A 334 15.97 0.27 -1.91
C MET A 334 16.09 -0.42 -0.54
N GLY A 335 16.14 0.36 0.53
CA GLY A 335 16.01 -0.15 1.89
C GLY A 335 14.57 -0.53 2.23
N VAL A 336 14.39 -1.20 3.35
CA VAL A 336 13.07 -1.61 3.85
C VAL A 336 12.35 -0.38 4.42
N ILE A 337 11.08 -0.20 4.07
CA ILE A 337 10.21 0.86 4.55
C ILE A 337 8.81 0.34 4.86
N VAL A 338 8.03 1.15 5.57
CA VAL A 338 6.59 0.92 5.79
C VAL A 338 5.83 2.00 5.03
N ALA A 339 4.96 1.63 4.10
CA ALA A 339 4.10 2.59 3.39
C ALA A 339 3.07 3.24 4.35
N ALA A 340 2.79 4.53 4.19
CA ALA A 340 1.98 5.31 5.15
C ALA A 340 1.35 6.62 4.59
N PRO A 341 0.27 6.58 3.78
CA PRO A 341 -0.40 5.38 3.26
C PRO A 341 0.21 4.77 2.00
N THR A 342 1.21 5.42 1.40
CA THR A 342 1.91 4.86 0.25
C THR A 342 3.43 4.90 0.47
N ALA A 343 4.19 4.27 -0.42
CA ALA A 343 5.65 4.41 -0.43
C ALA A 343 6.09 5.86 -0.77
N GLY A 344 5.25 6.63 -1.46
CA GLY A 344 5.47 8.04 -1.75
C GLY A 344 5.40 8.93 -0.51
N SER A 345 4.55 8.58 0.45
CA SER A 345 4.32 9.28 1.72
C SER A 345 4.88 8.55 2.96
N CYS A 346 5.73 7.54 2.76
CA CYS A 346 6.26 6.68 3.85
C CYS A 346 7.12 7.41 4.89
N GLY A 347 7.55 8.64 4.63
CA GLY A 347 8.39 9.39 5.57
C GLY A 347 7.59 10.23 6.55
N GLY A 348 6.52 10.89 6.06
CA GLY A 348 5.81 11.95 6.77
C GLY A 348 5.22 11.47 8.08
N LEU A 349 4.27 10.52 8.02
CA LEU A 349 3.59 10.00 9.20
C LEU A 349 4.54 9.35 10.21
N PRO A 350 5.24 8.25 9.88
CA PRO A 350 6.04 7.55 10.86
C PRO A 350 7.23 8.38 11.34
N GLY A 351 7.87 9.17 10.47
CA GLY A 351 8.95 10.07 10.86
C GLY A 351 8.51 11.10 11.89
N THR A 352 7.29 11.65 11.74
CA THR A 352 6.72 12.61 12.70
C THR A 352 6.37 11.95 14.03
N VAL A 353 5.64 10.83 14.00
CA VAL A 353 5.24 10.11 15.21
C VAL A 353 6.45 9.68 16.04
N LEU A 354 7.45 9.06 15.40
CA LEU A 354 8.64 8.56 16.11
C LEU A 354 9.48 9.72 16.65
N ALA A 355 9.68 10.80 15.88
CA ALA A 355 10.45 11.95 16.35
C ALA A 355 9.76 12.69 17.50
N ALA A 356 8.44 12.85 17.43
CA ALA A 356 7.64 13.47 18.48
C ALA A 356 7.63 12.62 19.76
N ALA A 357 7.41 11.31 19.63
CA ALA A 357 7.44 10.36 20.74
C ALA A 357 8.81 10.35 21.43
N ASP A 358 9.91 10.29 20.66
CA ASP A 358 11.27 10.39 21.20
C ASP A 358 11.48 11.73 21.92
N ALA A 359 10.92 12.81 21.38
CA ALA A 359 11.04 14.12 22.00
C ALA A 359 10.27 14.26 23.31
N MET A 360 9.14 13.58 23.42
CA MET A 360 8.31 13.47 24.62
C MET A 360 8.73 12.33 25.56
N GLN A 361 9.79 11.59 25.23
CA GLN A 361 10.28 10.42 25.98
C GLN A 361 9.22 9.31 26.14
N MET A 362 8.40 9.10 25.11
CA MET A 362 7.38 8.05 25.08
C MET A 362 7.96 6.72 24.59
N GLY A 363 7.48 5.61 25.16
CA GLY A 363 7.94 4.25 24.82
C GLY A 363 7.38 3.69 23.51
N THR A 364 7.86 2.51 23.10
CA THR A 364 7.50 1.83 21.85
C THR A 364 6.00 1.58 21.69
N GLU A 365 5.31 1.21 22.78
CA GLU A 365 3.86 0.99 22.74
C GLU A 365 3.09 2.27 22.41
N ALA A 366 3.51 3.42 22.95
CA ALA A 366 2.91 4.71 22.61
C ALA A 366 3.10 5.08 21.14
N LYS A 367 4.27 4.76 20.56
CA LYS A 367 4.51 4.91 19.11
C LYS A 367 3.56 4.03 18.29
N ALA A 368 3.39 2.77 18.69
CA ALA A 368 2.49 1.85 18.01
C ALA A 368 1.02 2.31 18.10
N ARG A 369 0.56 2.73 19.29
CA ARG A 369 -0.78 3.29 19.51
C ARG A 369 -1.01 4.56 18.69
N ALA A 370 -0.02 5.45 18.59
CA ALA A 370 -0.10 6.66 17.77
C ALA A 370 -0.19 6.34 16.27
N LEU A 371 0.56 5.35 15.77
CA LEU A 371 0.42 4.87 14.39
C LEU A 371 -0.97 4.27 14.16
N LEU A 372 -1.51 3.47 15.09
CA LEU A 372 -2.87 2.93 14.98
C LEU A 372 -3.93 4.05 14.94
N ALA A 373 -3.81 5.06 15.81
CA ALA A 373 -4.70 6.24 15.80
C ALA A 373 -4.66 6.97 14.45
N ALA A 374 -3.46 7.17 13.90
CA ALA A 374 -3.27 7.74 12.56
C ALA A 374 -3.93 6.88 11.48
N GLY A 375 -3.75 5.56 11.59
CA GLY A 375 -4.26 4.57 10.67
C GLY A 375 -5.79 4.53 10.62
N LEU A 376 -6.45 4.73 11.76
CA LEU A 376 -7.91 4.81 11.82
C LEU A 376 -8.46 5.99 11.02
N ILE A 377 -7.79 7.15 11.06
CA ILE A 377 -8.16 8.28 10.18
C ILE A 377 -7.99 7.91 8.71
N GLY A 378 -6.89 7.25 8.35
CA GLY A 378 -6.69 6.78 6.99
C GLY A 378 -7.77 5.79 6.54
N VAL A 379 -8.24 4.90 7.42
CA VAL A 379 -9.37 4.00 7.13
C VAL A 379 -10.62 4.80 6.77
N LEU A 380 -10.97 5.82 7.56
CA LEU A 380 -12.13 6.67 7.29
C LEU A 380 -12.00 7.45 5.97
N VAL A 381 -10.78 7.80 5.56
CA VAL A 381 -10.54 8.36 4.23
C VAL A 381 -10.74 7.30 3.14
N ALA A 382 -10.19 6.11 3.33
CA ALA A 382 -10.23 5.01 2.35
C ALA A 382 -11.64 4.45 2.12
N THR A 383 -12.59 4.64 3.04
CA THR A 383 -14.00 4.25 2.81
C THR A 383 -14.70 5.12 1.76
N ARG A 384 -14.21 6.35 1.51
CA ARG A 384 -14.86 7.34 0.63
C ARG A 384 -13.96 7.92 -0.45
N SER A 385 -12.66 7.65 -0.38
CA SER A 385 -11.67 8.11 -1.35
C SER A 385 -10.65 7.02 -1.65
N THR A 386 -9.46 7.39 -2.12
CA THR A 386 -8.41 6.48 -2.57
C THR A 386 -7.04 6.98 -2.11
N PHE A 387 -6.06 6.07 -2.03
CA PHE A 387 -4.65 6.41 -1.88
C PHE A 387 -3.88 6.37 -3.21
N SER A 388 -4.57 6.16 -4.33
CA SER A 388 -3.95 6.19 -5.66
C SER A 388 -3.68 7.62 -6.12
N ALA A 389 -2.40 7.96 -6.26
CA ALA A 389 -1.97 9.23 -6.85
C ALA A 389 -2.25 9.31 -8.36
N GLU A 390 -2.43 8.16 -9.01
CA GLU A 390 -2.86 8.02 -10.40
C GLU A 390 -4.34 8.44 -10.58
N VAL A 391 -5.14 8.39 -9.50
CA VAL A 391 -6.55 8.79 -9.50
C VAL A 391 -6.75 10.19 -8.94
N CYS A 392 -6.20 10.47 -7.76
CA CYS A 392 -6.48 11.70 -6.99
C CYS A 392 -5.26 12.59 -6.74
N GLY A 393 -4.10 12.33 -7.37
CA GLY A 393 -2.89 13.11 -7.15
C GLY A 393 -2.27 12.92 -5.76
N CYS A 394 -1.28 13.74 -5.40
CA CYS A 394 -0.52 13.56 -4.16
C CYS A 394 -1.30 13.98 -2.90
N GLN A 395 -2.45 14.65 -3.05
CA GLN A 395 -3.39 14.87 -1.95
C GLN A 395 -3.88 13.55 -1.35
N ALA A 396 -4.04 12.50 -2.17
CA ALA A 396 -4.40 11.15 -1.73
C ALA A 396 -3.28 10.44 -0.96
N GLU A 397 -2.04 10.93 -1.02
CA GLU A 397 -0.89 10.33 -0.36
C GLU A 397 -0.38 11.22 0.78
N CYS A 398 0.38 12.27 0.45
CA CYS A 398 0.96 13.20 1.42
C CYS A 398 -0.10 14.11 2.05
N GLY A 399 -1.16 14.43 1.31
CA GLY A 399 -2.29 15.20 1.84
C GLY A 399 -3.00 14.44 2.97
N VAL A 400 -3.45 13.21 2.69
CA VAL A 400 -4.01 12.29 3.71
C VAL A 400 -3.05 12.09 4.87
N SER A 401 -1.76 11.86 4.60
CA SER A 401 -0.73 11.72 5.63
C SER A 401 -0.71 12.92 6.60
N SER A 402 -1.01 14.14 6.14
CA SER A 402 -1.13 15.33 7.00
C SER A 402 -2.26 15.19 8.03
N GLY A 403 -3.44 14.72 7.60
CA GLY A 403 -4.59 14.49 8.47
C GLY A 403 -4.36 13.35 9.47
N MET A 404 -3.72 12.27 9.01
CA MET A 404 -3.31 11.15 9.86
C MET A 404 -2.32 11.61 10.95
N ILE A 405 -1.33 12.43 10.59
CA ILE A 405 -0.36 13.02 11.53
C ILE A 405 -1.08 13.90 12.55
N ALA A 406 -1.99 14.78 12.10
CA ALA A 406 -2.69 15.70 12.98
C ALA A 406 -3.46 14.96 14.09
N ALA A 407 -4.23 13.93 13.71
CA ALA A 407 -4.98 13.12 14.66
C ALA A 407 -4.06 12.31 15.60
N ALA A 408 -2.97 11.75 15.10
CA ALA A 408 -2.01 11.03 15.93
C ALA A 408 -1.38 11.93 16.99
N MET A 409 -1.01 13.16 16.62
CA MET A 409 -0.44 14.14 17.56
C MET A 409 -1.46 14.54 18.64
N VAL A 410 -2.73 14.75 18.27
CA VAL A 410 -3.80 15.00 19.26
C VAL A 410 -3.94 13.84 20.23
N SER A 411 -4.02 12.61 19.72
CA SER A 411 -4.13 11.39 20.53
C SER A 411 -2.93 11.22 21.49
N MET A 412 -1.71 11.50 21.02
CA MET A 412 -0.48 11.47 21.85
C MET A 412 -0.48 12.53 22.96
N MET A 413 -1.13 13.68 22.72
CA MET A 413 -1.27 14.76 23.68
C MET A 413 -2.47 14.57 24.63
N GLY A 414 -3.18 13.44 24.55
CA GLY A 414 -4.32 13.12 25.41
C GLY A 414 -5.64 13.76 24.97
N GLY A 415 -5.75 14.22 23.72
CA GLY A 415 -7.00 14.69 23.15
C GLY A 415 -7.94 13.55 22.77
N ASP A 416 -9.24 13.85 22.77
CA ASP A 416 -10.30 12.88 22.48
C ASP A 416 -10.45 12.58 20.97
N PRO A 417 -11.24 11.55 20.59
CA PRO A 417 -11.45 11.19 19.18
C PRO A 417 -12.07 12.33 18.35
N VAL A 418 -12.95 13.13 18.95
CA VAL A 418 -13.60 14.29 18.31
C VAL A 418 -12.56 15.36 17.95
N THR A 419 -11.66 15.69 18.89
CA THR A 419 -10.56 16.64 18.67
C THR A 419 -9.60 16.12 17.61
N SER A 420 -9.38 14.81 17.57
CA SER A 420 -8.55 14.17 16.56
C SER A 420 -9.16 14.27 15.15
N LEU A 421 -10.48 14.11 15.01
CA LEU A 421 -11.19 14.34 13.75
C LEU A 421 -11.16 15.81 13.32
N LYS A 422 -11.32 16.75 14.26
CA LYS A 422 -11.19 18.19 13.97
C LYS A 422 -9.80 18.52 13.42
N ALA A 423 -8.75 18.00 14.05
CA ALA A 423 -7.37 18.18 13.60
C ALA A 423 -7.14 17.62 12.20
N ALA A 424 -7.66 16.41 11.94
CA ALA A 424 -7.59 15.79 10.63
C ALA A 424 -8.35 16.61 9.56
N SER A 425 -9.55 17.11 9.88
CA SER A 425 -10.34 17.97 9.00
C SER A 425 -9.56 19.22 8.59
N ILE A 426 -9.03 19.97 9.56
CA ILE A 426 -8.26 21.20 9.28
C ILE A 426 -7.05 20.89 8.39
N ALA A 427 -6.32 19.80 8.69
CA ALA A 427 -5.15 19.41 7.92
C ALA A 427 -5.50 19.06 6.47
N LEU A 428 -6.62 18.36 6.23
CA LEU A 428 -7.08 17.99 4.89
C LEU A 428 -7.56 19.20 4.07
N GLN A 429 -8.22 20.18 4.72
CA GLN A 429 -8.64 21.42 4.04
C GLN A 429 -7.45 22.18 3.43
N ASN A 430 -6.26 22.13 4.06
CA ASN A 430 -5.06 22.84 3.63
C ASN A 430 -4.36 22.24 2.39
N ILE A 431 -4.73 21.04 1.94
CA ILE A 431 -3.95 20.26 0.94
C ILE A 431 -4.69 19.98 -0.38
N PHE A 432 -5.89 20.53 -0.57
CA PHE A 432 -6.69 20.31 -1.77
C PHE A 432 -5.94 20.69 -3.06
N GLY A 433 -6.11 19.88 -4.10
CA GLY A 433 -5.53 20.12 -5.43
C GLY A 433 -4.04 19.77 -5.54
N MET A 434 -3.46 19.07 -4.56
CA MET A 434 -2.05 18.69 -4.62
C MET A 434 -1.80 17.64 -5.72
N VAL A 435 -1.21 18.07 -6.83
CA VAL A 435 -0.81 17.26 -8.00
C VAL A 435 0.31 16.26 -7.68
N CYS A 436 0.56 15.28 -8.57
CA CYS A 436 1.65 14.30 -8.44
C CYS A 436 2.54 14.25 -9.69
N ASP A 437 3.58 15.09 -9.74
CA ASP A 437 4.44 15.31 -10.90
C ASP A 437 5.94 15.15 -10.57
N PRO A 438 6.43 13.92 -10.30
CA PRO A 438 7.80 13.69 -9.85
C PRO A 438 8.87 14.05 -10.90
N VAL A 439 9.94 14.71 -10.45
CA VAL A 439 11.14 15.00 -11.25
C VAL A 439 11.79 13.68 -11.68
N ALA A 440 12.14 13.60 -12.96
CA ALA A 440 12.77 12.45 -13.61
C ALA A 440 12.03 11.12 -13.37
N ASN A 441 10.72 11.17 -13.15
CA ASN A 441 9.90 10.01 -12.82
C ASN A 441 10.48 9.20 -11.64
N ARG A 442 11.04 9.90 -10.64
CA ARG A 442 11.55 9.31 -9.40
C ARG A 442 10.81 9.89 -8.21
N VAL A 443 10.44 9.02 -7.27
CA VAL A 443 9.67 9.38 -6.08
C VAL A 443 10.58 10.03 -5.03
N GLU A 444 11.19 11.16 -5.38
CA GLU A 444 12.15 11.92 -4.56
C GLU A 444 11.83 13.41 -4.51
N VAL A 445 11.75 14.06 -5.67
CA VAL A 445 11.48 15.50 -5.78
C VAL A 445 10.17 15.67 -6.56
N PRO A 446 9.15 16.37 -6.05
CA PRO A 446 9.09 17.06 -4.75
C PRO A 446 8.65 16.15 -3.57
N CYS A 447 8.62 14.83 -3.72
CA CYS A 447 8.06 13.88 -2.73
C CYS A 447 8.62 14.06 -1.31
N LEU A 448 9.95 14.22 -1.13
CA LEU A 448 10.55 14.50 0.17
C LEU A 448 9.99 15.80 0.78
N GLY A 449 9.91 16.86 -0.01
CA GLY A 449 9.34 18.14 0.42
C GLY A 449 7.87 18.03 0.79
N LYS A 450 7.08 17.22 0.06
CA LYS A 450 5.67 16.95 0.37
C LYS A 450 5.50 16.14 1.67
N ASN A 451 6.41 15.22 1.99
CA ASN A 451 6.41 14.54 3.29
C ASN A 451 6.75 15.50 4.45
N ILE A 452 7.69 16.42 4.25
CA ILE A 452 8.01 17.46 5.24
C ILE A 452 6.83 18.43 5.41
N LEU A 453 6.18 18.81 4.30
CA LEU A 453 4.96 19.63 4.33
C LEU A 453 3.85 18.93 5.12
N ALA A 454 3.66 17.63 4.91
CA ALA A 454 2.65 16.85 5.62
C ALA A 454 2.90 16.84 7.13
N ALA A 455 4.16 16.65 7.54
CA ALA A 455 4.57 16.75 8.93
C ALA A 455 4.30 18.13 9.53
N SER A 456 4.72 19.20 8.83
CA SER A 456 4.54 20.58 9.29
C SER A 456 3.05 20.96 9.42
N ASN A 457 2.24 20.61 8.42
CA ASN A 457 0.80 20.88 8.41
C ASN A 457 0.11 20.08 9.52
N GLY A 458 0.40 18.78 9.65
CA GLY A 458 -0.21 17.91 10.65
C GLY A 458 0.08 18.35 12.08
N VAL A 459 1.34 18.62 12.42
CA VAL A 459 1.72 19.12 13.76
C VAL A 459 1.05 20.46 14.07
N SER A 460 1.00 21.37 13.10
CA SER A 460 0.34 22.67 13.29
C SER A 460 -1.15 22.51 13.53
N CYS A 461 -1.84 21.69 12.72
CA CYS A 461 -3.29 21.46 12.82
C CYS A 461 -3.67 20.73 14.11
N ALA A 462 -2.81 19.85 14.64
CA ALA A 462 -2.99 19.27 15.96
C ALA A 462 -3.05 20.34 17.06
N ASN A 463 -2.13 21.30 17.04
CA ASN A 463 -2.15 22.41 17.99
C ASN A 463 -3.37 23.33 17.80
N LEU A 464 -3.80 23.59 16.56
CA LEU A 464 -5.02 24.36 16.32
C LEU A 464 -6.24 23.68 16.95
N ALA A 465 -6.41 22.38 16.74
CA ALA A 465 -7.52 21.63 17.32
C ALA A 465 -7.45 21.56 18.85
N LEU A 466 -6.26 21.31 19.42
CA LEU A 466 -6.05 21.31 20.88
C LEU A 466 -6.29 22.69 21.51
N ALA A 467 -6.02 23.76 20.77
CA ALA A 467 -6.33 25.13 21.19
C ALA A 467 -7.83 25.48 21.07
N GLY A 468 -8.66 24.55 20.58
CA GLY A 468 -10.11 24.74 20.42
C GLY A 468 -10.49 25.55 19.19
N PHE A 469 -9.65 25.62 18.16
CA PHE A 469 -10.02 26.27 16.91
C PHE A 469 -11.14 25.47 16.23
N ASP A 470 -12.08 26.19 15.62
CA ASP A 470 -13.15 25.55 14.88
C ASP A 470 -12.63 25.05 13.52
N HIS A 471 -12.83 23.76 13.26
CA HIS A 471 -12.58 23.15 11.96
C HIS A 471 -13.58 23.58 10.87
N VAL A 472 -14.72 24.19 11.26
CA VAL A 472 -15.81 24.72 10.43
C VAL A 472 -16.54 23.67 9.58
N VAL A 473 -15.81 22.86 8.83
CA VAL A 473 -16.32 21.79 7.97
C VAL A 473 -16.02 20.43 8.61
N PRO A 474 -17.05 19.59 8.86
CA PRO A 474 -16.86 18.25 9.40
C PRO A 474 -15.94 17.37 8.56
N PHE A 475 -15.21 16.46 9.21
CA PHE A 475 -14.24 15.58 8.56
C PHE A 475 -14.83 14.81 7.37
N ASP A 476 -16.00 14.20 7.53
CA ASP A 476 -16.63 13.38 6.48
C ASP A 476 -16.93 14.21 5.20
N GLU A 477 -17.34 15.47 5.36
CA GLU A 477 -17.58 16.40 4.25
C GLU A 477 -16.27 16.81 3.57
N VAL A 478 -15.21 17.05 4.35
CA VAL A 478 -13.88 17.37 3.83
C VAL A 478 -13.31 16.21 3.01
N VAL A 479 -13.49 14.96 3.44
CA VAL A 479 -13.05 13.78 2.67
C VAL A 479 -13.77 13.70 1.33
N ALA A 480 -15.09 13.89 1.32
CA ALA A 480 -15.87 13.87 0.08
C ALA A 480 -15.46 15.01 -0.88
N ALA A 481 -15.25 16.22 -0.35
CA ALA A 481 -14.76 17.36 -1.13
C ALA A 481 -13.35 17.10 -1.70
N MET A 482 -12.45 16.55 -0.88
CA MET A 482 -11.10 16.17 -1.30
C MET A 482 -11.14 15.17 -2.45
N ASP A 483 -11.96 14.10 -2.36
CA ASP A 483 -12.09 13.09 -3.41
C ASP A 483 -12.56 13.72 -4.74
N SER A 484 -13.61 14.56 -4.67
CA SER A 484 -14.13 15.28 -5.83
C SER A 484 -13.06 16.17 -6.49
N VAL A 485 -12.29 16.93 -5.70
CA VAL A 485 -11.18 17.75 -6.20
C VAL A 485 -10.09 16.87 -6.83
N GLY A 486 -9.74 15.75 -6.19
CA GLY A 486 -8.71 14.83 -6.65
C GLY A 486 -9.03 14.23 -8.01
N ARG A 487 -10.27 13.74 -8.18
CA ARG A 487 -10.75 13.18 -9.45
C ARG A 487 -10.86 14.23 -10.56
N ALA A 488 -10.97 15.50 -10.22
CA ALA A 488 -10.98 16.61 -11.17
C ALA A 488 -9.57 17.03 -11.63
N ILE A 489 -8.49 16.55 -11.01
CA ILE A 489 -7.12 16.84 -11.44
C ILE A 489 -6.91 16.27 -12.87
N PRO A 490 -6.39 17.03 -13.85
CA PRO A 490 -6.09 16.49 -15.19
C PRO A 490 -5.13 15.30 -15.16
N HIS A 491 -5.30 14.34 -16.08
CA HIS A 491 -4.49 13.11 -16.13
C HIS A 491 -2.97 13.38 -16.16
N GLU A 492 -2.54 14.44 -16.84
CA GLU A 492 -1.14 14.85 -16.96
C GLU A 492 -0.54 15.38 -15.66
N LEU A 493 -1.39 15.81 -14.71
CA LEU A 493 -1.00 16.33 -13.40
C LEU A 493 -1.16 15.28 -12.29
N ARG A 494 -1.52 14.06 -12.64
CA ARG A 494 -1.50 12.88 -11.76
C ARG A 494 -0.16 12.14 -11.93
N CYS A 495 0.00 11.01 -11.23
CA CYS A 495 1.23 10.21 -11.23
C CYS A 495 1.49 9.47 -12.57
N THR A 496 1.59 10.22 -13.67
CA THR A 496 1.75 9.76 -15.06
C THR A 496 3.05 10.28 -15.70
N ALA A 497 3.73 11.22 -15.04
CA ALA A 497 4.93 11.91 -15.51
C ALA A 497 4.75 12.68 -16.85
N LEU A 498 3.50 13.02 -17.20
CA LEU A 498 3.14 13.72 -18.44
C LEU A 498 3.01 15.25 -18.29
N GLY A 499 3.24 15.80 -17.09
CA GLY A 499 3.07 17.22 -16.82
C GLY A 499 3.97 17.76 -15.71
N GLY A 500 3.76 19.04 -15.37
CA GLY A 500 4.38 19.71 -14.23
C GLY A 500 5.92 19.63 -14.21
N LEU A 501 6.48 19.39 -13.03
CA LEU A 501 7.93 19.27 -12.83
C LEU A 501 8.55 18.13 -13.64
N SER A 502 7.79 17.06 -13.94
CA SER A 502 8.23 15.92 -14.74
C SER A 502 8.74 16.35 -16.12
N LEU A 503 8.09 17.34 -16.74
CA LEU A 503 8.44 17.86 -18.06
C LEU A 503 9.44 19.03 -18.04
N ALA A 504 9.85 19.52 -16.87
CA ALA A 504 10.81 20.61 -16.80
C ALA A 504 12.14 20.23 -17.50
N PRO A 505 12.82 21.17 -18.21
CA PRO A 505 14.09 20.87 -18.89
C PRO A 505 15.15 20.23 -17.99
N THR A 506 15.22 20.66 -16.72
CA THR A 506 16.10 20.07 -15.72
C THR A 506 15.71 18.62 -15.39
N SER A 507 14.40 18.33 -15.27
CA SER A 507 13.88 16.98 -15.02
C SER A 507 14.28 16.03 -16.15
N LYS A 508 14.00 16.40 -17.40
CA LYS A 508 14.36 15.59 -18.58
C LYS A 508 15.86 15.36 -18.73
N ARG A 509 16.69 16.34 -18.36
CA ARG A 509 18.15 16.18 -18.32
C ARG A 509 18.61 15.20 -17.23
N ILE A 510 17.99 15.24 -16.05
CA ILE A 510 18.30 14.32 -14.95
C ILE A 510 17.88 12.90 -15.33
N GLU A 511 16.67 12.74 -15.88
CA GLU A 511 16.12 11.47 -16.38
C GLU A 511 17.09 10.79 -17.35
N LYS A 512 17.47 11.50 -18.44
CA LYS A 512 18.44 10.98 -19.42
C LYS A 512 19.79 10.61 -18.80
N LYS A 513 20.26 11.37 -17.81
CA LYS A 513 21.51 11.07 -17.11
C LYS A 513 21.39 9.77 -16.32
N LEU A 514 20.31 9.58 -15.57
CA LEU A 514 20.09 8.36 -14.78
C LEU A 514 19.89 7.12 -15.67
N GLU A 515 19.13 7.26 -16.76
CA GLU A 515 18.96 6.18 -17.76
C GLU A 515 20.29 5.74 -18.36
N SER A 516 21.16 6.68 -18.73
CA SER A 516 22.49 6.33 -19.28
C SER A 516 23.40 5.61 -18.27
N GLN A 517 23.20 5.84 -16.96
CA GLN A 517 23.94 5.14 -15.91
C GLN A 517 23.43 3.72 -15.67
N LEU A 518 22.15 3.48 -15.95
CA LEU A 518 21.52 2.17 -15.86
C LEU A 518 21.85 1.31 -17.09
N ALA A 519 21.83 1.88 -18.30
CA ALA A 519 22.12 1.16 -19.55
C ALA A 519 23.60 0.75 -19.72
N GLY A 520 24.50 1.28 -18.89
CA GLY A 520 25.91 0.90 -18.84
C GLY A 520 26.24 -0.24 -17.86
N LYS A 521 25.23 -0.82 -17.23
CA LYS A 521 25.29 -2.00 -16.36
C LYS A 521 24.44 -3.10 -16.97
#